data_AF-A0A9E6V4U4-F1
#
_entry.id   AF-A0A9E6V4U4-F1
#
_cell.length_a   1.000
_cell.length_b   1.000
_cell.length_c   1.000
_cell.angle_alpha   90.00
_cell.angle_beta   90.00
_cell.angle_gamma   90.00
#
_symmetry.space_group_name_H-M   'P 1'
#
loop_
_entity.id
_entity.type
_entity.pdbx_description
1 polymer ?
#
loop_
_entity_poly.entity_id
_entity_poly.type
_entity_poly.pdbx_seq_one_letter_code
_entity_poly.pdbx_strand_id
1 'polypeptide(L)'
;MAKIPEFTQEQYQDFARSLDDGSYFQNARKWYTIVYMSILPERCYWIVMFAIASTAAFLSIISLILLLPLAPAQPILLPMRDVLRDLPMIMPLKESPYQHVNDALQRFFIREYLTRREHYSFETINANFRFVRNYSNAPVMSSYRREINPMSPKSPINRYERKIQRKITIDTINIHRIDGKDETWEEDGRYLATVFFRANEVSLAENKKSRWKAEITFDYIQLKMIQPKDLEHGKAKVIPMKFTVTDYNIIEDIVIP
;
A
#
# COMPACT_ATOMS: atom_id res chain seq x y z
N MET A 1 33.77 22.69 75.82
CA MET A 1 32.74 23.71 76.10
C MET A 1 33.07 24.92 75.26
N ALA A 2 32.27 25.25 74.24
CA ALA A 2 32.47 26.47 73.47
C ALA A 2 32.19 27.68 74.38
N LYS A 3 33.17 28.58 74.51
CA LYS A 3 33.06 29.80 75.30
C LYS A 3 31.92 30.63 74.71
N ILE A 4 30.92 30.98 75.51
CA ILE A 4 29.84 31.86 75.07
C ILE A 4 30.49 33.22 74.77
N PRO A 5 30.32 33.78 73.56
CA PRO A 5 30.88 35.09 73.24
C PRO A 5 30.27 36.14 74.18
N GLU A 6 31.12 36.90 74.87
CA GLU A 6 30.68 38.03 75.69
C GLU A 6 30.29 39.18 74.76
N PHE A 7 29.04 39.64 74.87
CA PHE A 7 28.53 40.74 74.07
C PHE A 7 29.07 42.08 74.60
N THR A 8 29.42 43.00 73.70
CA THR A 8 29.84 44.35 74.07
C THR A 8 28.66 45.19 74.55
N GLN A 9 28.91 46.21 75.37
CA GLN A 9 27.85 47.06 75.97
C GLN A 9 26.98 47.76 74.91
N GLU A 10 27.55 48.10 73.76
CA GLU A 10 26.82 48.64 72.60
C GLU A 10 25.83 47.61 72.02
N GLN A 11 26.23 46.34 71.90
CA GLN A 11 25.36 45.26 71.40
C GLN A 11 24.15 45.02 72.32
N TYR A 12 24.33 45.17 73.64
CA TYR A 12 23.21 45.09 74.59
C TYR A 12 22.22 46.24 74.44
N GLN A 13 22.69 47.47 74.17
CA GLN A 13 21.81 48.62 73.95
C GLN A 13 21.03 48.48 72.64
N ASP A 14 21.67 48.01 71.58
CA ASP A 14 21.01 47.75 70.30
C ASP A 14 20.00 46.60 70.41
N PHE A 15 20.32 45.56 71.17
CA PHE A 15 19.37 44.48 71.48
C PHE A 15 18.13 45.00 72.23
N ALA A 16 18.32 45.82 73.27
CA ALA A 16 17.22 46.39 74.04
C ALA A 16 16.31 47.26 73.16
N ARG A 17 16.88 48.14 72.32
CA ARG A 17 16.14 48.94 71.33
C ARG A 17 15.35 48.07 70.36
N SER A 18 15.96 47.00 69.86
CA SER A 18 15.29 46.08 68.93
C SER A 18 14.13 45.28 69.56
N LEU A 19 14.15 45.11 70.89
CA LEU A 19 13.07 44.51 71.66
C LEU A 19 11.87 45.47 71.78
N ASP A 20 12.14 46.74 72.11
CA ASP A 20 11.10 47.78 72.26
C ASP A 20 10.41 48.07 70.92
N ASP A 21 11.16 48.14 69.83
CA ASP A 21 10.63 48.37 68.48
C ASP A 21 9.94 47.12 67.88
N GLY A 22 10.03 45.96 68.54
CA GLY A 22 9.54 44.67 68.06
C GLY A 22 10.26 44.12 66.81
N SER A 23 11.28 44.82 66.32
CA SER A 23 12.08 44.47 65.14
C SER A 23 12.91 43.20 65.37
N TYR A 24 13.29 42.92 66.62
CA TYR A 24 13.98 41.68 67.01
C TYR A 24 13.20 40.43 66.60
N PHE A 25 11.90 40.36 66.93
CA PHE A 25 11.08 39.19 66.62
C PHE A 25 10.90 38.99 65.12
N GLN A 26 10.84 40.08 64.34
CA GLN A 26 10.79 40.00 62.89
C GLN A 26 12.11 39.47 62.30
N ASN A 27 13.24 39.96 62.81
CA ASN A 27 14.57 39.51 62.36
C ASN A 27 14.86 38.07 62.77
N ALA A 28 14.49 37.66 63.99
CA ALA A 28 14.59 36.28 64.44
C ALA A 28 13.73 35.34 63.57
N ARG A 29 12.52 35.77 63.19
CA ARG A 29 11.66 35.01 62.27
C ARG A 29 12.26 34.92 60.87
N LYS A 30 12.78 36.02 60.32
CA LYS A 30 13.47 36.02 59.02
C LYS A 30 14.69 35.10 59.04
N TRP A 31 15.50 35.16 60.09
CA TRP A 31 16.66 34.29 60.26
C TRP A 31 16.24 32.81 60.32
N TYR A 32 15.18 32.48 61.08
CA TYR A 32 14.62 31.14 61.11
C TYR A 32 14.15 30.67 59.72
N THR A 33 13.45 31.54 58.98
CA THR A 33 13.01 31.26 57.61
C THR A 33 14.20 31.04 56.66
N ILE A 34 15.26 31.84 56.78
CA ILE A 34 16.47 31.70 55.94
C ILE A 34 17.24 30.43 56.29
N VAL A 35 17.42 30.09 57.56
CA VAL A 35 18.21 28.92 57.96
C VAL A 35 17.47 27.61 57.71
N TYR A 36 16.17 27.56 58.01
CA TYR A 36 15.41 26.30 58.00
C TYR A 36 14.42 26.18 56.83
N MET A 37 13.85 27.28 56.34
CA MET A 37 12.81 27.23 55.30
C MET A 37 13.32 27.55 53.88
N SER A 38 14.54 28.05 53.69
CA SER A 38 15.11 28.35 52.35
C SER A 38 15.40 27.10 51.50
N ILE A 39 15.66 25.97 52.16
CA ILE A 39 16.00 24.69 51.51
C ILE A 39 14.79 24.07 50.78
N LEU A 40 13.57 24.32 51.27
CA LEU A 40 12.34 23.77 50.69
C LEU A 40 11.97 24.38 49.33
N PRO A 41 11.90 25.72 49.15
CA PRO A 41 11.54 26.33 47.88
C PRO A 41 12.57 26.09 46.77
N GLU A 42 13.87 26.02 47.10
CA GLU A 42 14.91 25.72 46.10
C GLU A 42 14.72 24.32 45.49
N ARG A 43 14.41 23.31 46.31
CA ARG A 43 14.14 21.95 45.82
C ARG A 43 12.86 21.88 45.00
N CYS A 44 11.80 22.54 45.45
CA CYS A 44 10.55 22.62 44.70
C CYS A 44 10.75 23.29 43.33
N TYR A 45 11.56 24.36 43.26
CA TYR A 45 11.88 25.03 42.00
C TYR A 45 12.54 24.07 40.99
N TRP A 46 13.56 23.33 41.42
CA TRP A 46 14.25 22.37 40.53
C TRP A 46 13.34 21.22 40.10
N ILE A 47 12.49 20.72 41.00
CA ILE A 47 11.52 19.65 40.66
C ILE A 47 10.51 20.14 39.63
N VAL A 48 9.98 21.35 39.79
CA VAL A 48 9.02 21.94 38.84
C VAL A 48 9.67 22.16 37.48
N MET A 49 10.88 22.72 37.44
CA MET A 49 11.62 22.90 36.19
C MET A 49 11.92 21.58 35.48
N PHE A 50 12.32 20.55 36.24
CA PHE A 50 12.55 19.22 35.71
C PHE A 50 11.26 18.60 35.16
N ALA A 51 10.13 18.74 35.86
CA ALA A 51 8.84 18.23 35.40
C ALA A 51 8.40 18.88 34.08
N ILE A 52 8.57 20.20 33.93
CA ILE A 52 8.24 20.93 32.71
C ILE A 52 9.13 20.48 31.55
N ALA A 53 10.45 20.39 31.77
CA ALA A 53 11.41 19.95 30.76
C ALA A 53 11.15 18.51 30.31
N SER A 54 10.88 17.61 31.26
CA SER A 54 10.53 16.21 30.98
C SER A 54 9.26 16.10 30.15
N THR A 55 8.22 16.85 30.52
CA THR A 55 6.95 16.87 29.77
C THR A 55 7.14 17.36 28.34
N ALA A 56 7.93 18.42 28.13
CA ALA A 56 8.24 18.95 26.81
C ALA A 56 9.03 17.94 25.95
N ALA A 57 10.02 17.27 26.54
CA ALA A 57 10.79 16.22 25.86
C ALA A 57 9.89 15.03 25.45
N PHE A 58 8.99 14.61 26.34
CA PHE A 58 8.05 13.53 26.06
C PHE A 58 7.09 13.89 24.91
N LEU A 59 6.57 15.13 24.91
CA LEU A 59 5.71 15.64 23.85
C LEU A 59 6.44 15.69 22.50
N SER A 60 7.72 16.06 22.49
CA SER A 60 8.55 16.06 21.28
C SER A 60 8.75 14.65 20.71
N ILE A 61 9.01 13.66 21.57
CA ILE A 61 9.15 12.25 21.15
C ILE A 61 7.83 11.74 20.56
N ILE A 62 6.69 12.02 21.19
CA ILE A 62 5.37 11.66 20.67
C ILE A 62 5.15 12.30 19.30
N SER A 63 5.43 13.59 19.16
CA SER A 63 5.30 14.30 17.88
C SER A 63 6.17 13.67 16.79
N LEU A 64 7.39 13.24 17.11
CA LEU A 64 8.28 12.56 16.18
C LEU A 64 7.71 11.21 15.73
N ILE A 65 7.16 10.41 16.66
CA ILE A 65 6.52 9.13 16.34
C ILE A 65 5.30 9.32 15.44
N LEU A 66 4.48 10.36 15.69
CA LEU A 66 3.34 10.70 14.83
C LEU A 66 3.74 11.25 13.46
N LEU A 67 4.92 11.85 13.33
CA LEU A 67 5.48 12.27 12.03
C LEU A 67 6.11 11.08 11.28
N LEU A 68 6.46 10.01 11.99
CA LEU A 68 7.14 8.84 11.43
C LEU A 68 6.29 7.85 10.61
N PRO A 69 4.94 7.91 10.47
CA PRO A 69 4.27 7.06 9.49
C PRO A 69 4.39 7.72 8.11
N LEU A 70 5.60 8.17 7.75
CA LEU A 70 6.01 8.34 6.37
C LEU A 70 6.58 6.99 5.91
N ALA A 71 5.75 5.96 5.97
CA ALA A 71 5.98 4.79 5.14
C ALA A 71 5.53 5.22 3.74
N PRO A 72 6.43 5.63 2.82
CA PRO A 72 6.02 5.82 1.45
C PRO A 72 5.50 4.46 0.99
N ALA A 73 4.21 4.39 0.65
CA ALA A 73 3.70 3.34 -0.18
C ALA A 73 4.43 3.47 -1.51
N GLN A 74 5.58 2.80 -1.64
CA GLN A 74 6.40 2.86 -2.84
C GLN A 74 5.51 2.38 -3.99
N PRO A 75 5.16 3.26 -4.95
CA PRO A 75 4.39 2.81 -6.10
C PRO A 75 5.30 1.88 -6.89
N ILE A 76 4.94 0.60 -6.94
CA ILE A 76 5.61 -0.35 -7.83
C ILE A 76 5.21 0.07 -9.25
N LEU A 77 6.13 0.75 -9.93
CA LEU A 77 5.99 1.06 -11.35
C LEU A 77 6.13 -0.26 -12.11
N LEU A 78 5.03 -0.78 -12.64
CA LEU A 78 5.04 -1.89 -13.57
C LEU A 78 5.30 -1.31 -14.96
N PRO A 79 6.49 -1.47 -15.56
CA PRO A 79 6.71 -1.06 -16.93
C PRO A 79 5.88 -1.96 -17.84
N MET A 80 4.68 -1.53 -18.20
CA MET A 80 3.98 -2.09 -19.33
C MET A 80 4.77 -1.71 -20.58
N ARG A 81 5.26 -2.71 -21.30
CA ARG A 81 5.86 -2.50 -22.62
C ARG A 81 4.74 -2.25 -23.64
N ASP A 82 4.13 -1.07 -23.56
CA ASP A 82 3.42 -0.43 -24.66
C ASP A 82 3.56 1.10 -24.51
N VAL A 83 4.65 1.63 -25.05
CA VAL A 83 5.10 3.04 -24.91
C VAL A 83 4.34 3.98 -25.86
N LEU A 84 3.28 3.52 -26.52
CA LEU A 84 2.62 4.30 -27.57
C LEU A 84 1.15 4.54 -27.21
N ARG A 85 0.92 5.71 -26.60
CA ARG A 85 -0.27 6.57 -26.75
C ARG A 85 -1.27 6.70 -25.59
N ASP A 86 -1.11 6.02 -24.46
CA ASP A 86 -1.97 6.26 -23.28
C ASP A 86 -1.19 6.86 -22.12
N LEU A 87 -1.68 7.98 -21.59
CA LEU A 87 -1.17 8.63 -20.38
C LEU A 87 -1.12 7.59 -19.23
N PRO A 88 -0.02 7.52 -18.45
CA PRO A 88 0.07 6.58 -17.34
C PRO A 88 -0.97 6.93 -16.27
N MET A 89 -2.07 6.19 -16.23
CA MET A 89 -3.09 6.31 -15.19
C MET A 89 -2.69 5.44 -14.00
N ILE A 90 -2.54 6.06 -12.82
CA ILE A 90 -2.34 5.34 -11.56
C ILE A 90 -3.71 4.89 -11.07
N MET A 91 -3.93 3.58 -10.99
CA MET A 91 -5.19 2.99 -10.52
C MET A 91 -4.95 2.15 -9.27
N PRO A 92 -5.77 2.30 -8.21
CA PRO A 92 -5.71 1.40 -7.07
C PRO A 92 -6.14 0.00 -7.54
N LEU A 93 -5.25 -0.97 -7.39
CA LEU A 93 -5.52 -2.34 -7.82
C LEU A 93 -6.26 -3.16 -6.77
N LYS A 94 -6.08 -2.79 -5.49
CA LYS A 94 -6.72 -3.46 -4.36
C LYS A 94 -8.16 -2.98 -4.24
N GLU A 95 -9.09 -3.94 -4.22
CA GLU A 95 -10.51 -3.71 -3.95
C GLU A 95 -10.77 -3.53 -2.44
N SER A 96 -9.89 -4.05 -1.59
CA SER A 96 -9.96 -3.96 -0.13
C SER A 96 -8.56 -3.74 0.49
N PRO A 97 -8.44 -2.99 1.61
CA PRO A 97 -7.16 -2.79 2.30
C PRO A 97 -6.48 -4.11 2.72
N TYR A 98 -7.28 -5.15 2.99
CA TYR A 98 -6.81 -6.48 3.41
C TYR A 98 -6.41 -7.39 2.26
N GLN A 99 -6.62 -6.97 1.00
CA GLN A 99 -6.29 -7.79 -0.17
C GLN A 99 -4.77 -7.86 -0.39
N HIS A 100 -4.26 -9.06 -0.63
CA HIS A 100 -2.87 -9.28 -1.03
C HIS A 100 -2.59 -8.66 -2.41
N VAL A 101 -1.42 -8.06 -2.59
CA VAL A 101 -1.02 -7.38 -3.83
C VAL A 101 -1.03 -8.35 -5.02
N ASN A 102 -0.59 -9.59 -4.82
CA ASN A 102 -0.57 -10.60 -5.87
C ASN A 102 -1.97 -10.96 -6.38
N ASP A 103 -2.98 -11.05 -5.52
CA ASP A 103 -4.36 -11.32 -5.93
C ASP A 103 -4.92 -10.17 -6.79
N ALA A 104 -4.67 -8.93 -6.37
CA ALA A 104 -5.02 -7.75 -7.16
C ALA A 104 -4.35 -7.75 -8.55
N LEU A 105 -3.07 -8.13 -8.62
CA LEU A 105 -2.33 -8.26 -9.87
C LEU A 105 -2.91 -9.37 -10.75
N GLN A 106 -3.14 -10.55 -10.20
CA GLN A 106 -3.74 -11.67 -10.94
C GLN A 106 -5.10 -11.29 -11.54
N ARG A 107 -5.99 -10.68 -10.74
CA ARG A 107 -7.29 -10.17 -11.21
C ARG A 107 -7.14 -9.16 -12.33
N PHE A 108 -6.18 -8.25 -12.21
CA PHE A 108 -5.89 -7.26 -13.24
C PHE A 108 -5.44 -7.90 -14.55
N PHE A 109 -4.46 -8.80 -14.51
CA PHE A 109 -3.97 -9.46 -15.73
C PHE A 109 -5.05 -10.33 -16.38
N ILE A 110 -5.86 -11.02 -15.59
CA ILE A 110 -7.00 -11.80 -16.11
C ILE A 110 -8.03 -10.89 -16.77
N ARG A 111 -8.38 -9.77 -16.12
CA ARG A 111 -9.29 -8.76 -16.68
C ARG A 111 -8.77 -8.21 -18.00
N GLU A 112 -7.50 -7.84 -18.05
CA GLU A 112 -6.88 -7.24 -19.24
C GLU A 112 -6.73 -8.26 -20.38
N TYR A 113 -6.31 -9.48 -20.05
CA TYR A 113 -6.18 -10.56 -21.02
C TYR A 113 -7.52 -10.93 -21.65
N LEU A 114 -8.56 -11.15 -20.82
CA LEU A 114 -9.89 -11.50 -21.32
C LEU A 114 -10.49 -10.34 -22.13
N THR A 115 -10.37 -9.11 -21.64
CA THR A 115 -10.84 -7.92 -22.36
C THR A 115 -10.16 -7.83 -23.73
N ARG A 116 -8.83 -7.89 -23.81
CA ARG A 116 -8.12 -7.75 -25.10
C ARG A 116 -8.36 -8.91 -26.05
N ARG A 117 -8.51 -10.13 -25.53
CA ARG A 117 -8.76 -11.32 -26.36
C ARG A 117 -10.16 -11.30 -26.97
N GLU A 118 -11.17 -10.95 -26.18
CA GLU A 118 -12.59 -11.02 -26.55
C GLU A 118 -13.13 -9.70 -27.14
N HIS A 119 -12.47 -8.57 -26.88
CA HIS A 119 -12.82 -7.28 -27.45
C HIS A 119 -12.42 -7.21 -28.92
N TYR A 120 -13.39 -6.83 -29.75
CA TYR A 120 -13.16 -6.57 -31.16
C TYR A 120 -13.46 -5.11 -31.50
N SER A 121 -12.44 -4.43 -32.00
CA SER A 121 -12.54 -3.21 -32.78
C SER A 121 -11.46 -3.24 -33.86
N PHE A 122 -11.80 -2.81 -35.07
CA PHE A 122 -10.88 -2.82 -36.21
C PHE A 122 -9.58 -2.04 -35.94
N GLU A 123 -9.66 -0.98 -35.12
CA GLU A 123 -8.51 -0.13 -34.81
C GLU A 123 -7.56 -0.76 -33.78
N THR A 124 -8.10 -1.54 -32.83
CA THR A 124 -7.33 -2.09 -31.70
C THR A 124 -6.89 -3.53 -31.91
N ILE A 125 -7.41 -4.23 -32.92
CA ILE A 125 -7.16 -5.66 -33.15
C ILE A 125 -5.67 -6.02 -33.22
N ASN A 126 -4.85 -5.19 -33.87
CA ASN A 126 -3.40 -5.44 -33.99
C ASN A 126 -2.67 -5.27 -32.65
N ALA A 127 -3.10 -4.32 -31.81
CA ALA A 127 -2.55 -4.14 -30.48
C ALA A 127 -2.97 -5.29 -29.55
N ASN A 128 -4.25 -5.67 -29.60
CA ASN A 128 -4.81 -6.80 -28.86
C ASN A 128 -4.10 -8.12 -29.22
N PHE A 129 -3.87 -8.37 -30.51
CA PHE A 129 -3.15 -9.56 -30.97
C PHE A 129 -1.73 -9.63 -30.40
N ARG A 130 -0.99 -8.52 -30.41
CA ARG A 130 0.37 -8.45 -29.85
C ARG A 130 0.37 -8.68 -28.35
N PHE A 131 -0.61 -8.13 -27.63
CA PHE A 131 -0.77 -8.36 -26.20
C PHE A 131 -1.04 -9.83 -25.89
N VAL A 132 -2.06 -10.42 -26.52
CA VAL A 132 -2.41 -11.84 -26.33
C VAL A 132 -1.23 -12.75 -26.65
N ARG A 133 -0.47 -12.46 -27.71
CA ARG A 133 0.76 -13.19 -28.05
C ARG A 133 1.82 -13.17 -26.94
N ASN A 134 1.99 -12.04 -26.27
CA ASN A 134 3.04 -11.89 -25.25
C ASN A 134 2.69 -12.60 -23.93
N TYR A 135 1.39 -12.76 -23.64
CA TYR A 135 0.90 -13.35 -22.39
C TYR A 135 0.29 -14.75 -22.56
N SER A 136 0.42 -15.37 -23.73
CA SER A 136 -0.06 -16.74 -23.99
C SER A 136 1.08 -17.70 -24.26
N ASN A 137 0.90 -18.96 -23.88
CA ASN A 137 1.79 -20.03 -24.34
C ASN A 137 1.55 -20.33 -25.85
N ALA A 138 2.42 -21.17 -26.43
CA ALA A 138 2.35 -21.51 -27.85
C ALA A 138 1.03 -22.23 -28.26
N PRO A 139 0.50 -23.22 -27.50
CA PRO A 139 -0.80 -23.82 -27.78
C PRO A 139 -1.96 -22.82 -27.82
N VAL A 140 -2.10 -21.99 -26.78
CA VAL A 140 -3.19 -21.00 -26.65
C VAL A 140 -3.09 -19.96 -27.76
N MET A 141 -1.89 -19.47 -28.06
CA MET A 141 -1.67 -18.54 -29.16
C MET A 141 -2.01 -19.15 -30.53
N SER A 142 -1.72 -20.43 -30.71
CA SER A 142 -2.05 -21.13 -31.95
C SER A 142 -3.55 -21.31 -32.13
N SER A 143 -4.31 -21.54 -31.04
CA SER A 143 -5.78 -21.54 -31.09
C SER A 143 -6.32 -20.17 -31.46
N TYR A 144 -5.87 -19.14 -30.74
CA TYR A 144 -6.32 -17.78 -30.99
C TYR A 144 -6.04 -17.32 -32.43
N ARG A 145 -4.88 -17.66 -32.99
CA ARG A 145 -4.54 -17.36 -34.39
C ARG A 145 -5.51 -18.01 -35.39
N ARG A 146 -6.02 -19.22 -35.09
CA ARG A 146 -7.02 -19.88 -35.95
C ARG A 146 -8.38 -19.19 -35.85
N GLU A 147 -8.76 -18.75 -34.66
CA GLU A 147 -10.02 -18.03 -34.41
C GLU A 147 -10.08 -16.70 -35.19
N ILE A 148 -8.99 -15.94 -35.18
CA ILE A 148 -8.91 -14.64 -35.86
C ILE A 148 -8.41 -14.72 -37.31
N ASN A 149 -8.29 -15.92 -37.89
CA ASN A 149 -7.74 -16.06 -39.23
C ASN A 149 -8.64 -15.39 -40.29
N PRO A 150 -8.15 -14.39 -41.05
CA PRO A 150 -8.93 -13.73 -42.11
C PRO A 150 -9.46 -14.68 -43.20
N MET A 151 -8.84 -15.86 -43.37
CA MET A 151 -9.32 -16.86 -44.33
C MET A 151 -10.54 -17.64 -43.83
N SER A 152 -10.87 -17.57 -42.53
CA SER A 152 -12.01 -18.28 -41.95
C SER A 152 -13.28 -17.41 -42.03
N PRO A 153 -14.38 -17.91 -42.62
CA PRO A 153 -15.65 -17.17 -42.65
C PRO A 153 -16.21 -16.85 -41.25
N LYS A 154 -15.87 -17.67 -40.24
CA LYS A 154 -16.31 -17.48 -38.85
C LYS A 154 -15.45 -16.48 -38.07
N SER A 155 -14.39 -15.96 -38.68
CA SER A 155 -13.47 -15.05 -37.98
C SER A 155 -14.18 -13.74 -37.59
N PRO A 156 -13.90 -13.19 -36.39
CA PRO A 156 -14.38 -11.87 -36.00
C PRO A 156 -14.06 -10.77 -37.04
N ILE A 157 -12.93 -10.89 -37.75
CA ILE A 157 -12.51 -9.94 -38.78
C ILE A 157 -13.53 -9.86 -39.92
N ASN A 158 -14.00 -11.03 -40.38
CA ASN A 158 -14.96 -11.12 -41.48
C ASN A 158 -16.40 -10.89 -41.00
N ARG A 159 -16.73 -11.31 -39.77
CA ARG A 159 -18.07 -11.17 -39.21
C ARG A 159 -18.41 -9.72 -38.84
N TYR A 160 -17.46 -9.00 -38.24
CA TYR A 160 -17.71 -7.66 -37.69
C TYR A 160 -17.17 -6.54 -38.59
N GLU A 161 -16.16 -6.82 -39.41
CA GLU A 161 -15.49 -5.85 -40.29
C GLU A 161 -15.14 -4.56 -39.53
N ARG A 162 -15.51 -3.39 -40.07
CA ARG A 162 -15.43 -2.07 -39.43
C ARG A 162 -16.77 -1.60 -38.86
N LYS A 163 -17.84 -2.38 -39.03
CA LYS A 163 -19.23 -1.95 -38.78
C LYS A 163 -19.71 -2.30 -37.38
N ILE A 164 -19.14 -3.35 -36.79
CA ILE A 164 -19.55 -3.88 -35.49
C ILE A 164 -18.36 -3.82 -34.53
N GLN A 165 -18.62 -3.33 -33.33
CA GLN A 165 -17.67 -3.37 -32.21
C GLN A 165 -18.20 -4.32 -31.14
N ARG A 166 -17.38 -5.27 -30.70
CA ARG A 166 -17.71 -6.19 -29.60
C ARG A 166 -17.07 -5.66 -28.33
N LYS A 167 -17.84 -5.01 -27.47
CA LYS A 167 -17.38 -4.48 -26.18
C LYS A 167 -17.58 -5.51 -25.07
N ILE A 168 -16.57 -5.68 -24.23
CA ILE A 168 -16.58 -6.66 -23.13
C ILE A 168 -16.72 -5.93 -21.81
N THR A 169 -17.62 -6.42 -20.97
CA THR A 169 -17.80 -5.97 -19.59
C THR A 169 -17.70 -7.18 -18.68
N ILE A 170 -16.73 -7.18 -17.77
CA ILE A 170 -16.52 -8.28 -16.83
C ILE A 170 -17.41 -8.08 -15.61
N ASP A 171 -18.11 -9.14 -15.21
CA ASP A 171 -19.00 -9.12 -14.05
C ASP A 171 -18.27 -9.66 -12.81
N THR A 172 -17.74 -10.89 -12.90
CA THR A 172 -17.09 -11.56 -11.75
C THR A 172 -15.83 -12.30 -12.19
N ILE A 173 -14.79 -12.25 -11.36
CA ILE A 173 -13.54 -13.01 -11.52
C ILE A 173 -13.32 -13.81 -10.24
N ASN A 174 -13.32 -15.15 -10.36
CA ASN A 174 -12.99 -16.07 -9.29
C ASN A 174 -11.68 -16.78 -9.63
N ILE A 175 -10.69 -16.73 -8.75
CA ILE A 175 -9.37 -17.32 -8.98
C ILE A 175 -9.11 -18.38 -7.91
N HIS A 176 -8.71 -19.57 -8.35
CA HIS A 176 -8.39 -20.70 -7.47
C HIS A 176 -7.02 -21.29 -7.86
N ARG A 177 -6.19 -21.66 -6.88
CA ARG A 177 -4.92 -22.34 -7.13
C ARG A 177 -5.18 -23.81 -7.47
N ILE A 178 -4.42 -24.37 -8.42
CA ILE A 178 -4.60 -25.77 -8.87
C ILE A 178 -3.54 -26.70 -8.25
N ASP A 179 -2.37 -26.18 -7.86
CA ASP A 179 -1.20 -26.98 -7.48
C ASP A 179 -1.23 -27.66 -6.10
N GLY A 180 -2.39 -27.68 -5.42
CA GLY A 180 -2.64 -28.55 -4.26
C GLY A 180 -1.80 -28.31 -2.99
N LYS A 181 -1.07 -27.19 -2.88
CA LYS A 181 -0.40 -26.76 -1.64
C LYS A 181 -1.11 -25.54 -1.08
N ASP A 182 -1.94 -25.76 -0.07
CA ASP A 182 -2.90 -24.78 0.45
C ASP A 182 -2.34 -23.73 1.41
N GLU A 183 -1.03 -23.67 1.69
CA GLU A 183 -0.59 -22.98 2.92
C GLU A 183 0.16 -21.65 2.75
N THR A 184 0.44 -21.18 1.54
CA THR A 184 1.11 -19.86 1.41
C THR A 184 0.66 -19.09 0.18
N TRP A 185 0.04 -17.92 0.41
CA TRP A 185 -0.36 -16.92 -0.58
C TRP A 185 0.82 -16.21 -1.28
N GLU A 186 2.04 -16.72 -1.07
CA GLU A 186 3.32 -16.11 -1.44
C GLU A 186 4.15 -17.03 -2.35
N GLU A 187 3.51 -17.87 -3.17
CA GLU A 187 4.23 -18.80 -4.04
C GLU A 187 3.86 -18.65 -5.51
N ASP A 188 4.85 -18.93 -6.36
CA ASP A 188 4.64 -19.08 -7.80
C ASP A 188 3.81 -20.35 -8.01
N GLY A 189 2.91 -20.34 -8.99
CA GLY A 189 2.06 -21.49 -9.22
C GLY A 189 1.10 -21.32 -10.38
N ARG A 190 0.31 -22.38 -10.58
CA ARG A 190 -0.75 -22.46 -11.55
C ARG A 190 -2.10 -22.21 -10.91
N TYR A 191 -2.89 -21.39 -11.59
CA TYR A 191 -4.18 -20.93 -11.14
C TYR A 191 -5.23 -21.13 -12.23
N LEU A 192 -6.46 -21.37 -11.81
CA LEU A 192 -7.66 -21.39 -12.64
C LEU A 192 -8.49 -20.15 -12.31
N ALA A 193 -8.72 -19.29 -13.30
CA ALA A 193 -9.68 -18.21 -13.21
C ALA A 193 -10.98 -18.57 -13.94
N THR A 194 -12.09 -18.50 -13.22
CA THR A 194 -13.45 -18.55 -13.76
C THR A 194 -13.99 -17.13 -13.86
N VAL A 195 -14.26 -16.68 -15.07
CA VAL A 195 -14.68 -15.30 -15.36
C VAL A 195 -16.07 -15.31 -16.00
N PHE A 196 -16.99 -14.54 -15.43
CA PHE A 196 -18.29 -14.26 -16.02
C PHE A 196 -18.27 -12.86 -16.64
N PHE A 197 -18.66 -12.75 -17.90
CA PHE A 197 -18.65 -11.47 -18.62
C PHE A 197 -19.80 -11.35 -19.62
N ARG A 198 -20.06 -10.10 -20.01
CA ARG A 198 -21.04 -9.72 -21.01
C ARG A 198 -20.34 -9.19 -22.25
N ALA A 199 -20.75 -9.68 -23.41
CA ALA A 199 -20.36 -9.12 -24.71
C ALA A 199 -21.53 -8.32 -25.30
N ASN A 200 -21.26 -7.06 -25.61
CA ASN A 200 -22.19 -6.17 -26.30
C ASN A 200 -21.66 -5.90 -27.71
N GLU A 201 -22.35 -6.43 -28.71
CA GLU A 201 -22.07 -6.16 -30.12
C GLU A 201 -22.85 -4.90 -30.51
N VAL A 202 -22.14 -3.78 -30.63
CA VAL A 202 -22.71 -2.49 -31.00
C VAL A 202 -22.57 -2.32 -32.51
N SER A 203 -23.70 -2.19 -33.19
CA SER A 203 -23.80 -1.81 -34.60
C SER A 203 -24.65 -0.54 -34.75
N LEU A 204 -24.68 0.03 -35.96
CA LEU A 204 -25.53 1.20 -36.26
C LEU A 204 -27.04 0.90 -36.15
N ALA A 205 -27.45 -0.38 -36.23
CA ALA A 205 -28.86 -0.79 -36.31
C ALA A 205 -29.33 -1.58 -35.08
N GLU A 206 -28.44 -2.31 -34.42
CA GLU A 206 -28.80 -3.28 -33.38
C GLU A 206 -27.70 -3.40 -32.32
N ASN A 207 -28.11 -3.58 -31.07
CA ASN A 207 -27.24 -3.90 -29.94
C ASN A 207 -27.56 -5.31 -29.46
N LYS A 208 -26.67 -6.28 -29.73
CA LYS A 208 -26.84 -7.65 -29.26
C LYS A 208 -26.04 -7.89 -27.99
N LYS A 209 -26.71 -8.33 -26.92
CA LYS A 209 -26.07 -8.65 -25.64
C LYS A 209 -26.03 -10.17 -25.42
N SER A 210 -24.89 -10.66 -24.95
CA SER A 210 -24.69 -12.09 -24.64
C SER A 210 -23.89 -12.26 -23.36
N ARG A 211 -24.14 -13.33 -22.60
CA ARG A 211 -23.39 -13.70 -21.39
C ARG A 211 -22.50 -14.91 -21.67
N TRP A 212 -21.28 -14.85 -21.14
CA TRP A 212 -20.23 -15.82 -21.37
C TRP A 212 -19.53 -16.18 -20.07
N LYS A 213 -19.09 -17.44 -20.00
CA LYS A 213 -18.21 -17.96 -18.97
C LYS A 213 -16.87 -18.34 -19.61
N ALA A 214 -15.77 -17.80 -19.11
CA ALA A 214 -14.42 -18.18 -19.49
C ALA A 214 -13.72 -18.91 -18.35
N GLU A 215 -12.99 -19.97 -18.69
CA GLU A 215 -12.09 -20.71 -17.82
C GLU A 215 -10.67 -20.51 -18.34
N ILE A 216 -9.83 -19.88 -17.53
CA ILE A 216 -8.48 -19.46 -17.90
C ILE A 216 -7.51 -20.11 -16.93
N THR A 217 -6.69 -21.04 -17.44
CA THR A 217 -5.57 -21.57 -16.66
C THR A 217 -4.32 -20.76 -16.97
N PHE A 218 -3.63 -20.32 -15.92
CA PHE A 218 -2.44 -19.50 -16.07
C PHE A 218 -1.36 -19.84 -15.03
N ASP A 219 -0.10 -19.67 -15.44
CA ASP A 219 1.05 -19.70 -14.56
C ASP A 219 1.40 -18.26 -14.14
N TYR A 220 1.62 -18.06 -12.84
CA TYR A 220 1.97 -16.77 -12.24
C TYR A 220 3.25 -16.90 -11.42
N ILE A 221 4.25 -16.08 -11.77
CA ILE A 221 5.49 -15.91 -11.02
C ILE A 221 5.44 -14.50 -10.43
N GLN A 222 5.51 -14.39 -9.12
CA GLN A 222 5.45 -13.10 -8.44
C GLN A 222 6.79 -12.35 -8.52
N LEU A 223 6.75 -11.04 -8.27
CA LEU A 223 7.98 -10.26 -8.14
C LEU A 223 8.72 -10.70 -6.86
N LYS A 224 9.94 -11.24 -7.02
CA LYS A 224 10.79 -11.61 -5.88
C LYS A 224 12.06 -10.75 -5.88
N MET A 225 12.30 -10.10 -4.76
CA MET A 225 13.53 -9.37 -4.48
C MET A 225 14.40 -10.23 -3.56
N ILE A 226 15.42 -10.88 -4.11
CA ILE A 226 16.36 -11.65 -3.30
C ILE A 226 17.42 -10.67 -2.78
N GLN A 227 17.28 -10.28 -1.51
CA GLN A 227 18.25 -9.43 -0.84
C GLN A 227 19.50 -10.25 -0.48
N PRO A 228 20.70 -9.69 -0.67
CA PRO A 228 21.96 -10.40 -0.45
C PRO A 228 22.29 -10.46 1.05
N LYS A 229 21.62 -11.34 1.79
CA LYS A 229 22.21 -11.89 3.03
C LYS A 229 23.02 -13.17 2.75
N ASP A 230 22.79 -13.81 1.60
CA ASP A 230 23.33 -15.13 1.24
C ASP A 230 24.31 -15.10 0.05
N LEU A 231 24.72 -13.92 -0.42
CA LEU A 231 25.62 -13.76 -1.55
C LEU A 231 26.85 -12.99 -1.10
N GLU A 232 27.93 -13.70 -0.78
CA GLU A 232 29.20 -13.12 -0.32
C GLU A 232 29.76 -12.02 -1.23
N HIS A 233 29.27 -11.86 -2.47
CA HIS A 233 29.68 -10.80 -3.42
C HIS A 233 28.55 -10.26 -4.34
N GLY A 234 27.26 -10.51 -4.07
CA GLY A 234 26.23 -10.48 -5.12
C GLY A 234 25.30 -9.27 -5.16
N LYS A 235 25.17 -8.65 -6.34
CA LYS A 235 24.09 -7.70 -6.68
C LYS A 235 22.72 -8.32 -6.40
N ALA A 236 21.77 -7.53 -5.88
CA ALA A 236 20.39 -7.96 -5.66
C ALA A 236 19.80 -8.56 -6.96
N LYS A 237 19.31 -9.80 -6.89
CA LYS A 237 18.67 -10.48 -8.02
C LYS A 237 17.17 -10.24 -7.95
N VAL A 238 16.67 -9.46 -8.90
CA VAL A 238 15.23 -9.23 -9.10
C VAL A 238 14.70 -10.26 -10.07
N ILE A 239 13.78 -11.10 -9.62
CA ILE A 239 13.01 -11.97 -10.50
C ILE A 239 11.77 -11.17 -10.92
N PRO A 240 11.66 -10.74 -12.19
CA PRO A 240 10.50 -9.99 -12.63
C PRO A 240 9.26 -10.87 -12.56
N MET A 241 8.14 -10.23 -12.26
CA MET A 241 6.83 -10.88 -12.34
C MET A 241 6.59 -11.42 -13.77
N LYS A 242 5.99 -12.61 -13.87
CA LYS A 242 5.59 -13.21 -15.15
C LYS A 242 4.19 -13.79 -15.05
N PHE A 243 3.34 -13.44 -16.02
CA PHE A 243 2.00 -13.99 -16.21
C PHE A 243 1.97 -14.70 -17.56
N THR A 244 1.48 -15.94 -17.62
CA THR A 244 1.35 -16.68 -18.88
C THR A 244 0.13 -17.58 -18.86
N VAL A 245 -0.78 -17.38 -19.82
CA VAL A 245 -1.96 -18.21 -20.00
C VAL A 245 -1.57 -19.52 -20.66
N THR A 246 -1.91 -20.63 -20.01
CA THR A 246 -1.56 -21.98 -20.45
C THR A 246 -2.72 -22.70 -21.11
N ASP A 247 -3.95 -22.41 -20.69
CA ASP A 247 -5.17 -22.95 -21.27
C ASP A 247 -6.29 -21.91 -21.24
N TYR A 248 -7.18 -21.94 -22.24
CA TYR A 248 -8.29 -21.01 -22.37
C TYR A 248 -9.50 -21.70 -22.98
N ASN A 249 -10.60 -21.72 -22.23
CA ASN A 249 -11.88 -22.24 -22.67
C ASN A 249 -12.98 -21.19 -22.45
N ILE A 250 -13.95 -21.13 -23.37
CA ILE A 250 -15.04 -20.17 -23.32
C ILE A 250 -16.35 -20.86 -23.70
N ILE A 251 -17.39 -20.60 -22.91
CA ILE A 251 -18.72 -21.18 -23.06
C ILE A 251 -19.74 -20.03 -23.05
N GLU A 252 -20.66 -20.04 -24.01
CA GLU A 252 -21.80 -19.12 -24.03
C GLU A 252 -22.83 -19.62 -23.01
N ASP A 253 -23.16 -18.77 -22.03
CA ASP A 253 -24.06 -19.14 -20.93
C ASP A 253 -25.51 -18.98 -21.37
N ILE A 254 -25.92 -17.76 -21.79
CA ILE A 254 -27.29 -17.43 -22.26
C ILE A 254 -27.28 -16.20 -23.21
N VAL A 255 -28.06 -16.24 -24.30
CA VAL A 255 -28.40 -15.06 -25.12
C VAL A 255 -29.55 -14.31 -24.45
N ILE A 256 -29.32 -13.05 -24.06
CA ILE A 256 -30.39 -12.21 -23.50
C ILE A 256 -31.07 -11.49 -24.67
N PRO A 257 -32.40 -11.57 -24.81
CA PRO A 257 -33.14 -10.81 -25.82
C PRO A 257 -33.03 -9.29 -25.62
#